data_AF-S6FRP8-F1
#
_entry.id   AF-S6FRP8-F1
#
_cell.length_a   1.000
_cell.length_b   1.000
_cell.length_c   1.000
_cell.angle_alpha   90.00
_cell.angle_beta   90.00
_cell.angle_gamma   90.00
#
_symmetry.space_group_name_H-M   'P 1'
#
loop_
_entity.id
_entity.type
_entity.pdbx_description
1 polymer ?
#
loop_
_entity_poly.entity_id
_entity_poly.type
_entity_poly.pdbx_seq_one_letter_code
_entity_poly.pdbx_strand_id
1 'polypeptide(L)'
;MFPERKIIEGLKRNYPKGTRIKLIKMDDPHAVPLGTLGTVTGADDIGSLLVDWDNGQSLHLLYGEDACIKVSPEEEQLIIREKLEVLVGQIVRNRTNALSDLLLPYFRVRSLEHLGNFIFEAKLSNGFRIQLHTAPVDDEEMKIKIERIEVW
;
A
#
# COMPACT_ATOMS: atom_id res chain seq x y z
N MET A 1 -21.57 -21.10 8.13
CA MET A 1 -22.18 -21.54 6.85
C MET A 1 -21.15 -21.28 5.78
N PHE A 2 -20.74 -22.27 4.99
CA PHE A 2 -19.75 -22.06 3.92
C PHE A 2 -20.46 -21.58 2.65
N PRO A 3 -19.86 -20.65 1.88
CA PRO A 3 -20.45 -20.18 0.63
C PRO A 3 -20.55 -21.32 -0.40
N GLU A 4 -21.60 -21.27 -1.21
CA GLU A 4 -21.78 -22.24 -2.29
C GLU A 4 -20.64 -22.13 -3.32
N ARG A 5 -20.30 -23.24 -4.00
CA ARG A 5 -19.27 -23.27 -5.05
C ARG A 5 -19.45 -22.18 -6.10
N LYS A 6 -20.69 -21.87 -6.47
CA LYS A 6 -21.01 -20.82 -7.45
C LYS A 6 -20.55 -19.43 -6.98
N ILE A 7 -20.60 -19.14 -5.69
CA ILE A 7 -20.08 -17.89 -5.11
C ILE A 7 -18.56 -17.86 -5.23
N ILE A 8 -17.88 -18.96 -4.89
CA ILE A 8 -16.42 -19.09 -4.99
C ILE A 8 -15.95 -18.92 -6.44
N GLU A 9 -16.64 -19.54 -7.39
CA GLU A 9 -16.36 -19.36 -8.82
C GLU A 9 -16.60 -17.92 -9.29
N GLY A 10 -17.66 -17.29 -8.78
CA GLY A 10 -17.94 -15.87 -9.01
C GLY A 10 -16.83 -14.97 -8.48
N LEU A 11 -16.32 -15.23 -7.27
CA LEU A 11 -15.18 -14.52 -6.70
C LEU A 11 -13.93 -14.67 -7.56
N LYS A 12 -13.60 -15.90 -7.98
CA LYS A 12 -12.43 -16.17 -8.85
C LYS A 12 -12.54 -15.46 -10.20
N ARG A 13 -13.75 -15.36 -10.78
CA ARG A 13 -13.97 -14.60 -12.02
C ARG A 13 -13.91 -13.10 -11.82
N ASN A 14 -14.48 -12.61 -10.72
CA ASN A 14 -14.54 -11.18 -10.44
C ASN A 14 -13.18 -10.64 -10.00
N TYR A 15 -12.40 -11.44 -9.28
CA TYR A 15 -11.09 -11.10 -8.73
C TYR A 15 -10.07 -12.17 -9.13
N PRO A 16 -9.70 -12.25 -10.43
CA PRO A 16 -8.62 -13.13 -10.84
C PRO A 16 -7.30 -12.74 -10.17
N LYS A 17 -6.37 -13.70 -10.09
CA LYS A 17 -5.01 -13.44 -9.59
C LYS A 17 -4.38 -12.25 -10.34
N GLY A 18 -3.77 -11.34 -9.60
CA GLY A 18 -3.22 -10.08 -10.10
C GLY A 18 -4.21 -8.90 -10.05
N THR A 19 -5.48 -9.12 -9.69
CA THR A 19 -6.43 -8.02 -9.51
C THR A 19 -5.95 -7.08 -8.41
N ARG A 20 -5.85 -5.80 -8.74
CA ARG A 20 -5.48 -4.76 -7.80
C ARG A 20 -6.70 -4.26 -7.05
N ILE A 21 -6.60 -4.15 -5.73
CA ILE A 21 -7.73 -3.77 -4.87
C ILE A 21 -7.34 -2.75 -3.80
N LYS A 22 -8.33 -2.01 -3.31
CA LYS A 22 -8.26 -1.16 -2.12
C LYS A 22 -9.25 -1.66 -1.08
N LEU A 23 -8.79 -1.78 0.17
CA LEU A 23 -9.65 -2.14 1.29
C LEU A 23 -10.62 -1.02 1.64
N ILE A 24 -11.90 -1.34 1.80
CA ILE A 24 -12.98 -0.39 2.14
C ILE A 24 -13.61 -0.74 3.50
N LYS A 25 -13.69 -2.02 3.85
CA LYS A 25 -14.25 -2.47 5.13
C LYS A 25 -13.57 -3.75 5.58
N MET A 26 -13.20 -3.79 6.86
CA MET A 26 -12.79 -4.97 7.62
C MET A 26 -13.07 -4.67 9.09
N ASP A 27 -13.84 -5.53 9.75
CA ASP A 27 -14.20 -5.37 11.17
C ASP A 27 -13.53 -6.49 11.97
N ASP A 28 -12.23 -6.32 12.19
CA ASP A 28 -11.37 -7.27 12.90
C ASP A 28 -10.41 -6.51 13.83
N PRO A 29 -10.09 -7.01 15.05
CA PRO A 29 -9.13 -6.37 15.95
C PRO A 29 -7.73 -6.18 15.38
N HIS A 30 -7.36 -6.99 14.38
CA HIS A 30 -6.10 -6.95 13.67
C HIS A 30 -6.30 -6.53 12.21
N ALA A 31 -7.38 -5.80 11.91
CA ALA A 31 -7.74 -5.39 10.57
C ALA A 31 -6.60 -4.67 9.85
N VAL A 32 -6.48 -4.97 8.56
CA VAL A 32 -5.66 -4.17 7.65
C VAL A 32 -6.23 -2.75 7.62
N PRO A 33 -5.39 -1.70 7.67
CA PRO A 33 -5.86 -0.33 7.66
C PRO A 33 -6.71 -0.04 6.41
N LEU A 34 -7.83 0.66 6.59
CA LEU A 34 -8.68 1.05 5.47
C LEU A 34 -7.92 1.89 4.45
N GLY A 35 -8.24 1.69 3.17
CA GLY A 35 -7.53 2.31 2.06
C GLY A 35 -6.16 1.71 1.77
N THR A 36 -5.74 0.65 2.45
CA THR A 36 -4.54 -0.12 2.07
C THR A 36 -4.79 -0.81 0.74
N LEU A 37 -3.78 -0.78 -0.13
CA LEU A 37 -3.82 -1.45 -1.41
C LEU A 37 -3.26 -2.87 -1.28
N GLY A 38 -3.85 -3.81 -2.03
CA GLY A 38 -3.44 -5.20 -2.05
C GLY A 38 -3.64 -5.83 -3.42
N THR A 39 -2.89 -6.90 -3.68
CA THR A 39 -2.98 -7.65 -4.94
C THR A 39 -3.56 -9.03 -4.66
N VAL A 40 -4.65 -9.37 -5.35
CA VAL A 40 -5.31 -10.67 -5.18
C VAL A 40 -4.37 -11.78 -5.69
N THR A 41 -4.07 -12.74 -4.83
CA THR A 41 -3.25 -13.92 -5.16
C THR A 41 -4.09 -15.15 -5.47
N GLY A 42 -5.36 -15.15 -5.06
CA GLY A 42 -6.33 -16.19 -5.36
C GLY A 42 -7.61 -16.05 -4.53
N ALA A 43 -8.43 -17.10 -4.55
CA ALA A 43 -9.54 -17.29 -3.63
C ALA A 43 -9.52 -18.73 -3.13
N ASP A 44 -9.72 -18.94 -1.84
CA ASP A 44 -9.76 -20.27 -1.23
C ASP A 44 -11.15 -20.93 -1.40
N ASP A 45 -11.29 -22.13 -0.85
CA ASP A 45 -12.51 -22.94 -0.90
C ASP A 45 -13.53 -22.63 0.20
N ILE A 46 -13.17 -21.76 1.15
CA ILE A 46 -14.08 -21.24 2.19
C ILE A 46 -14.63 -19.85 1.85
N GLY A 47 -14.21 -19.27 0.72
CA GLY A 47 -14.74 -18.02 0.17
C GLY A 47 -13.95 -16.77 0.52
N SER A 48 -12.70 -16.92 0.97
CA SER A 48 -11.81 -15.79 1.21
C SER A 48 -11.07 -15.40 -0.07
N LEU A 49 -10.94 -14.09 -0.33
CA LEU A 49 -9.97 -13.57 -1.28
C LEU A 49 -8.61 -13.49 -0.60
N LEU A 50 -7.63 -14.21 -1.17
CA LEU A 50 -6.25 -14.17 -0.73
C LEU A 50 -5.59 -12.93 -1.31
N VAL A 51 -4.98 -12.11 -0.45
CA VAL A 51 -4.43 -10.80 -0.82
C VAL A 51 -3.01 -10.67 -0.28
N ASP A 52 -2.10 -10.23 -1.14
CA ASP A 52 -0.78 -9.73 -0.75
C ASP A 52 -0.88 -8.21 -0.54
N TRP A 53 -0.91 -7.76 0.72
CA TRP A 53 -1.06 -6.34 1.04
C TRP A 53 0.26 -5.59 0.94
N ASP A 54 0.17 -4.38 0.38
CA ASP A 54 1.34 -3.53 0.15
C ASP A 54 2.10 -3.18 1.41
N ASN A 55 1.43 -3.10 2.56
CA ASN A 55 2.06 -2.78 3.84
C ASN A 55 2.64 -4.01 4.57
N GLY A 56 2.62 -5.20 3.96
CA GLY A 56 3.16 -6.41 4.58
C GLY A 56 2.19 -7.22 5.42
N GLN A 57 0.97 -6.75 5.66
CA GLN A 57 -0.02 -7.51 6.42
C GLN A 57 -0.58 -8.69 5.62
N SER A 58 -1.18 -9.65 6.31
CA SER A 58 -1.50 -10.98 5.75
C SER A 58 -2.97 -11.40 5.83
N LEU A 59 -3.86 -10.63 6.48
CA LEU A 59 -5.27 -11.01 6.58
C LEU A 59 -5.93 -11.08 5.20
N HIS A 60 -6.79 -12.06 5.00
CA HIS A 60 -7.54 -12.26 3.75
C HIS A 60 -8.95 -11.67 3.89
N LEU A 61 -9.62 -11.42 2.76
CA LEU A 61 -10.97 -10.82 2.78
C LEU A 61 -12.03 -11.91 2.78
N LEU A 62 -12.88 -11.91 3.80
CA LEU A 62 -14.03 -12.78 3.92
C LEU A 62 -15.20 -12.25 3.08
N TYR A 63 -15.70 -13.09 2.17
CA TYR A 63 -16.89 -12.75 1.39
C TYR A 63 -18.11 -12.50 2.29
N GLY A 64 -18.77 -11.37 2.08
CA GLY A 64 -19.99 -10.98 2.82
C GLY A 64 -19.72 -10.17 4.08
N GLU A 65 -18.50 -10.25 4.64
CA GLU A 65 -18.12 -9.50 5.84
C GLU A 65 -17.25 -8.28 5.49
N ASP A 66 -16.23 -8.51 4.66
CA ASP A 66 -15.26 -7.53 4.22
C ASP A 66 -15.64 -6.92 2.86
N ALA A 67 -15.10 -5.73 2.56
CA ALA A 67 -15.34 -5.05 1.30
C ALA A 67 -14.05 -4.46 0.70
N CYS A 68 -13.90 -4.63 -0.61
CA CYS A 68 -12.86 -3.99 -1.39
C CYS A 68 -13.39 -3.48 -2.73
N ILE A 69 -12.67 -2.53 -3.33
CA ILE A 69 -12.90 -2.09 -4.71
C ILE A 69 -11.68 -2.41 -5.56
N LYS A 70 -11.91 -2.67 -6.85
CA LYS A 70 -10.82 -2.77 -7.83
C LYS A 70 -10.20 -1.40 -8.05
N VAL A 71 -8.92 -1.39 -8.40
CA VAL A 71 -8.14 -0.18 -8.61
C VAL A 71 -7.47 -0.27 -9.98
N SER A 72 -7.63 0.76 -10.80
CA SER A 72 -6.90 0.89 -12.06
C SER A 72 -5.45 1.32 -11.82
N PRO A 73 -4.53 1.13 -12.79
CA PRO A 73 -3.16 1.62 -12.66
C PRO A 73 -3.06 3.12 -12.37
N GLU A 74 -3.94 3.93 -12.96
CA GLU A 74 -3.98 5.39 -12.77
C GLU A 74 -4.46 5.74 -11.35
N GLU A 75 -5.50 5.06 -10.87
CA GLU A 75 -6.01 5.22 -9.50
C GLU A 75 -4.97 4.79 -8.46
N GLU A 76 -4.24 3.71 -8.72
CA GLU A 76 -3.16 3.24 -7.85
C GLU A 76 -2.07 4.30 -7.69
N GLN A 77 -1.59 4.87 -8.80
CA GLN A 77 -0.60 5.96 -8.77
C GLN A 77 -1.09 7.16 -7.97
N LEU A 78 -2.36 7.54 -8.15
CA LEU A 78 -2.96 8.66 -7.41
C LEU A 78 -2.98 8.38 -5.90
N ILE A 79 -3.43 7.19 -5.50
CA ILE A 79 -3.53 6.81 -4.08
C ILE A 79 -2.15 6.75 -3.42
N ILE A 80 -1.15 6.21 -4.12
CA ILE A 80 0.25 6.17 -3.64
C ILE A 80 0.75 7.60 -3.41
N ARG A 81 0.52 8.49 -4.38
CA ARG A 81 0.89 9.91 -4.26
C ARG A 81 0.22 10.58 -3.07
N GLU A 82 -1.10 10.45 -2.93
CA GLU A 82 -1.86 11.06 -1.82
C GLU A 82 -1.35 10.58 -0.46
N LYS A 83 -1.07 9.28 -0.30
CA LYS A 83 -0.49 8.72 0.94
C LYS A 83 0.89 9.30 1.23
N LEU A 84 1.75 9.43 0.21
CA LEU A 84 3.08 10.00 0.37
C LEU A 84 3.04 11.48 0.73
N GLU A 85 2.13 12.27 0.17
CA GLU A 85 1.97 13.69 0.52
C GLU A 85 1.55 13.86 2.00
N VAL A 86 0.64 13.02 2.48
CA VAL A 86 0.24 12.99 3.91
C VAL A 86 1.43 12.64 4.79
N LEU A 87 2.20 11.60 4.41
CA LEU A 87 3.40 11.18 5.13
C LEU A 87 4.44 12.29 5.21
N VAL A 88 4.77 12.91 4.08
CA VAL A 88 5.68 14.06 4.01
C VAL A 88 5.25 15.17 4.97
N GLY A 89 3.96 15.49 5.00
CA GLY A 89 3.41 16.48 5.94
C GLY A 89 3.56 16.10 7.43
N GLN A 90 3.60 14.81 7.77
CA GLN A 90 3.86 14.33 9.13
C GLN A 90 5.34 14.44 9.50
N ILE A 91 6.26 14.24 8.55
CA ILE A 91 7.70 14.24 8.78
C ILE A 91 8.20 15.63 9.16
N VAL A 92 7.71 16.65 8.46
CA VAL A 92 8.00 18.06 8.79
C VAL A 92 7.60 18.37 10.24
N ARG A 93 6.61 17.68 10.79
CA ARG A 93 6.12 17.88 12.17
C ARG A 93 6.84 17.02 13.21
N ASN A 94 7.25 15.80 12.85
CA ASN A 94 7.87 14.82 13.76
C ASN A 94 9.35 14.62 13.42
N ARG A 95 10.20 15.42 14.06
CA ARG A 95 11.66 15.61 13.83
C ARG A 95 12.57 14.37 13.96
N THR A 96 12.06 13.14 14.13
CA THR A 96 12.86 11.99 14.64
C THR A 96 12.75 10.66 13.89
N ASN A 97 11.84 10.50 12.93
CA ASN A 97 11.68 9.19 12.28
C ASN A 97 12.59 9.03 11.07
N ALA A 98 13.28 7.89 10.97
CA ALA A 98 13.98 7.54 9.74
C ALA A 98 12.96 7.41 8.60
N LEU A 99 13.32 7.86 7.39
CA LEU A 99 12.42 7.85 6.23
C LEU A 99 11.82 6.45 5.94
N SER A 100 12.55 5.39 6.28
CA SER A 100 12.05 4.01 6.27
C SER A 100 10.83 3.82 7.18
N ASP A 101 10.91 4.27 8.44
CA ASP A 101 9.90 4.03 9.48
C ASP A 101 8.56 4.70 9.15
N LEU A 102 8.60 5.73 8.32
CA LEU A 102 7.44 6.46 7.84
C LEU A 102 6.76 5.76 6.66
N LEU A 103 7.54 5.06 5.84
CA LEU A 103 7.01 4.30 4.71
C LEU A 103 6.42 2.95 5.16
N LEU A 104 7.04 2.28 6.14
CA LEU A 104 6.68 0.93 6.57
C LEU A 104 5.19 0.70 6.91
N PRO A 105 4.47 1.64 7.55
CA PRO A 105 3.05 1.44 7.86
C PRO A 105 2.16 1.37 6.60
N TYR A 106 2.63 1.92 5.49
CA TYR A 106 1.87 2.07 4.24
C TYR A 106 2.41 1.19 3.12
N PHE A 107 3.72 0.90 3.14
CA PHE A 107 4.42 0.25 2.06
C PHE A 107 5.49 -0.71 2.57
N ARG A 108 5.58 -1.85 1.89
CA ARG A 108 6.64 -2.85 2.01
C ARG A 108 7.78 -2.37 1.13
N VAL A 109 8.74 -1.71 1.77
CA VAL A 109 9.97 -1.20 1.16
C VAL A 109 10.96 -2.35 0.96
N ARG A 110 11.40 -2.60 -0.28
CA ARG A 110 12.43 -3.59 -0.62
C ARG A 110 13.84 -3.04 -0.45
N SER A 111 14.05 -1.80 -0.87
CA SER A 111 15.30 -1.09 -0.64
C SER A 111 15.04 0.41 -0.46
N LEU A 112 15.93 1.05 0.28
CA LEU A 112 16.00 2.50 0.42
C LEU A 112 17.45 2.91 0.18
N GLU A 113 17.70 3.60 -0.93
CA GLU A 113 19.04 3.92 -1.41
C GLU A 113 19.25 5.45 -1.38
N HIS A 114 20.36 5.92 -0.81
CA HIS A 114 20.73 7.34 -0.87
C HIS A 114 21.53 7.59 -2.16
N LEU A 115 20.96 8.40 -3.04
CA LEU A 115 21.54 8.72 -4.36
C LEU A 115 22.47 9.95 -4.32
N GLY A 116 22.63 10.59 -3.17
CA GLY A 116 23.37 11.84 -3.01
C GLY A 116 22.48 13.08 -3.14
N ASN A 117 23.01 14.26 -2.81
CA ASN A 117 22.28 15.54 -2.82
C ASN A 117 20.92 15.46 -2.11
N PHE A 118 20.88 14.73 -0.99
CA PHE A 118 19.66 14.50 -0.20
C PHE A 118 18.53 13.79 -0.96
N ILE A 119 18.82 13.05 -2.01
CA ILE A 119 17.84 12.26 -2.76
C ILE A 119 17.89 10.82 -2.28
N PHE A 120 16.72 10.28 -1.97
CA PHE A 120 16.50 8.88 -1.62
C PHE A 120 15.60 8.23 -2.65
N GLU A 121 15.92 6.99 -3.01
CA GLU A 121 15.06 6.13 -3.82
C GLU A 121 14.56 4.96 -2.99
N ALA A 122 13.23 4.85 -2.86
CA ALA A 122 12.58 3.70 -2.25
C ALA A 122 12.02 2.79 -3.36
N LYS A 123 12.46 1.53 -3.39
CA LYS A 123 11.86 0.49 -4.24
C LYS A 123 10.82 -0.27 -3.43
N LEU A 124 9.58 -0.22 -3.88
CA LEU A 124 8.45 -0.87 -3.23
C LEU A 124 8.22 -2.27 -3.81
N SER A 125 7.66 -3.15 -2.99
CA SER A 125 7.40 -4.54 -3.39
C SER A 125 6.35 -4.72 -4.49
N ASN A 126 5.48 -3.72 -4.67
CA ASN A 126 4.45 -3.66 -5.70
C ASN A 126 4.97 -3.14 -7.06
N GLY A 127 6.29 -2.98 -7.22
CA GLY A 127 6.90 -2.55 -8.48
C GLY A 127 6.99 -1.03 -8.66
N PHE A 128 6.64 -0.24 -7.65
CA PHE A 128 6.86 1.20 -7.68
C PHE A 128 8.26 1.57 -7.20
N ARG A 129 8.83 2.60 -7.81
CA ARG A 129 9.98 3.35 -7.32
C ARG A 129 9.54 4.77 -6.99
N ILE A 130 9.98 5.26 -5.83
CA ILE A 130 9.67 6.61 -5.36
C ILE A 130 10.98 7.32 -5.11
N GLN A 131 11.15 8.49 -5.71
CA GLN A 131 12.27 9.38 -5.40
C GLN A 131 11.79 10.51 -4.52
N LEU A 132 12.48 10.68 -3.40
CA LEU A 132 12.21 11.67 -2.37
C LEU A 132 13.43 12.56 -2.23
N HIS A 133 13.23 13.87 -2.27
CA HIS A 133 14.27 14.84 -1.98
C HIS A 133 14.05 15.41 -0.58
N THR A 134 15.08 15.34 0.26
CA THR A 134 15.02 15.70 1.69
C THR A 134 15.91 16.91 1.99
N ALA A 135 15.42 18.13 1.80
CA ALA A 135 16.23 19.32 2.03
C ALA A 135 16.15 19.80 3.50
N PRO A 136 17.28 20.09 4.17
CA PRO A 136 17.24 20.82 5.43
C PRO A 136 16.69 22.23 5.19
N VAL A 137 15.80 22.70 6.07
CA VAL A 137 15.24 24.06 6.05
C VAL A 137 16.00 24.95 7.02
N ASP A 138 16.27 24.41 8.21
CA ASP A 138 17.14 24.97 9.24
C ASP A 138 17.72 23.80 10.09
N ASP A 139 18.39 24.12 11.20
CA ASP A 139 19.04 23.12 12.06
C ASP A 139 18.04 22.13 12.72
N GLU A 140 16.73 22.41 12.68
CA GLU A 140 15.69 21.62 13.35
C GLU A 140 14.56 21.11 12.42
N GLU A 141 14.46 21.61 11.18
CA GLU A 141 13.41 21.27 10.23
C GLU A 141 13.95 20.66 8.92
N MET A 142 13.39 19.53 8.52
CA MET A 142 13.65 18.89 7.22
C MET A 142 12.39 18.90 6.37
N LYS A 143 12.50 19.41 5.13
CA LYS A 143 11.45 19.31 4.11
C LYS A 143 11.68 18.07 3.27
N ILE A 144 10.59 17.38 2.97
CA ILE A 144 10.59 16.27 2.04
C ILE A 144 9.70 16.64 0.86
N LYS A 145 10.13 16.30 -0.34
CA LYS A 145 9.36 16.47 -1.56
C LYS A 145 9.41 15.18 -2.37
N ILE A 146 8.26 14.79 -2.91
CA ILE A 146 8.19 13.71 -3.89
C ILE A 146 8.69 14.26 -5.22
N GLU A 147 9.84 13.78 -5.69
CA GLU A 147 10.37 14.17 -7.00
C GLU A 147 9.75 13.31 -8.11
N ARG A 148 9.51 12.03 -7.84
CA ARG A 148 9.10 11.07 -8.87
C ARG A 148 8.41 9.84 -8.27
N ILE A 149 7.41 9.32 -8.98
CA ILE A 149 6.77 8.03 -8.73
C ILE A 149 6.66 7.32 -10.08
N GLU A 150 7.27 6.15 -10.22
CA GLU A 150 7.31 5.39 -11.47
C GLU A 150 7.20 3.89 -11.20
N VAL A 151 6.81 3.12 -12.21
CA VAL A 151 6.86 1.65 -12.21
C VAL A 151 8.22 1.20 -12.76
N TRP A 152 8.81 0.14 -12.20
CA TRP A 152 10.10 -0.44 -12.63
C TRP A 152 10.06 -1.93 -12.94
#